data_AF-A0A0F9AXE2-F1
#
_entry.id   AF-A0A0F9AXE2-F1
#
_cell.length_a   1.000
_cell.length_b   1.000
_cell.length_c   1.000
_cell.angle_alpha   90.00
_cell.angle_beta   90.00
_cell.angle_gamma   90.00
#
_symmetry.space_group_name_H-M   'P 1'
#
loop_
_entity.id
_entity.type
_entity.pdbx_description
1 polymer ?
#
loop_
_entity_poly.entity_id
_entity_poly.type
_entity_poly.pdbx_seq_one_letter_code
_entity_poly.pdbx_strand_id
1 'polypeptide(L)' 'MTTSYFVISASGGGTRIEKLTKKELLENFAGHYYGEDVKMACDLPNNDPNYWGDTDIIIIKGEIVLPKGVKTVTAWEVD' A
#
# COMPACT_ATOMS: atom_id res chain seq x y z
N MET A 1 -17.05 4.23 -10.95
CA MET A 1 -15.58 4.13 -10.80
C MET A 1 -15.24 2.71 -10.43
N THR A 2 -14.20 2.14 -11.03
CA THR A 2 -13.76 0.76 -10.77
C THR A 2 -12.96 0.74 -9.47
N THR A 3 -13.47 0.08 -8.43
CA THR A 3 -12.78 -0.05 -7.14
C THR A 3 -11.42 -0.70 -7.33
N SER A 4 -10.36 -0.04 -6.85
CA SER A 4 -9.01 -0.58 -6.84
C SER A 4 -8.64 -1.05 -5.42
N TYR A 5 -7.74 -2.01 -5.36
CA TYR A 5 -7.09 -2.48 -4.14
C TYR A 5 -5.60 -2.19 -4.26
N PHE A 6 -4.99 -1.76 -3.16
CA PHE A 6 -3.56 -1.55 -3.06
C PHE A 6 -3.01 -2.53 -2.05
N VAL A 7 -2.09 -3.38 -2.48
CA VAL A 7 -1.39 -4.31 -1.59
C VAL A 7 -0.01 -3.74 -1.31
N ILE A 8 0.30 -3.56 -0.04
CA ILE A 8 1.62 -3.18 0.46
C ILE A 8 2.24 -4.43 1.07
N SER A 9 3.42 -4.81 0.61
CA SER A 9 4.17 -5.96 1.12
C SER A 9 5.66 -5.64 1.16
N ALA A 10 6.39 -6.43 1.95
CA ALA A 10 7.85 -6.42 1.96
C ALA A 10 8.34 -7.76 1.43
N SER A 11 9.27 -7.72 0.48
CA SER A 11 9.89 -8.93 -0.05
C SER A 11 11.33 -8.63 -0.44
N GLY A 12 12.26 -9.47 -0.02
CA GLY A 12 13.66 -9.37 -0.41
C GLY A 12 14.33 -8.05 0.00
N GLY A 13 13.92 -7.45 1.12
CA GLY A 13 14.50 -6.22 1.66
C GLY A 13 13.99 -4.92 1.04
N GLY A 14 12.88 -4.97 0.30
CA GLY A 14 12.23 -3.78 -0.26
C GLY A 14 10.72 -3.76 -0.06
N THR A 15 10.19 -2.55 0.18
CA THR A 15 8.75 -2.29 0.21
C THR A 15 8.19 -2.20 -1.20
N ARG A 16 7.11 -2.92 -1.48
CA ARG A 16 6.40 -2.91 -2.76
C ARG A 16 4.94 -2.51 -2.58
N ILE A 17 4.42 -1.75 -3.52
CA ILE A 17 3.00 -1.38 -3.60
C ILE A 17 2.46 -1.80 -4.95
N GLU A 18 1.39 -2.60 -4.96
CA GLU A 18 0.72 -3.06 -6.16
C GLU A 18 -0.71 -2.52 -6.22
N LYS A 19 -1.15 -2.05 -7.39
CA LYS A 19 -2.54 -1.71 -7.65
C LYS A 19 -3.21 -2.85 -8.40
N LEU A 20 -4.31 -3.36 -7.85
CA LEU A 20 -5.03 -4.52 -8.36
C LEU A 20 -6.53 -4.25 -8.47
N THR A 21 -7.18 -4.90 -9.41
CA THR A 21 -8.62 -5.11 -9.40
C THR A 21 -8.99 -6.18 -8.37
N LYS A 22 -10.29 -6.28 -8.04
CA LYS A 22 -10.78 -7.36 -7.15
C LYS A 22 -10.42 -8.75 -7.70
N LYS A 23 -10.50 -8.93 -9.02
CA LYS A 23 -10.23 -10.21 -9.68
C LYS A 23 -8.76 -10.61 -9.50
N GLU A 24 -7.85 -9.72 -9.85
CA GLU A 24 -6.40 -9.96 -9.73
C GLU A 24 -5.98 -10.22 -8.28
N LEU A 25 -6.56 -9.48 -7.33
CA LEU A 25 -6.30 -9.70 -5.91
C LEU A 25 -6.69 -11.12 -5.48
N LEU A 26 -7.87 -11.60 -5.87
CA LEU A 26 -8.34 -12.94 -5.53
C LEU A 26 -7.50 -14.03 -6.24
N GLU A 27 -7.09 -13.80 -7.48
CA GLU A 27 -6.20 -14.71 -8.21
C GLU A 27 -4.82 -14.81 -7.54
N ASN A 28 -4.25 -13.69 -7.07
CA ASN A 28 -2.99 -13.67 -6.33
C ASN A 28 -3.07 -14.46 -5.01
N PHE A 29 -4.18 -14.34 -4.28
CA PHE A 29 -4.41 -15.14 -3.07
C PHE A 29 -4.56 -16.63 -3.37
N ALA A 30 -5.33 -16.98 -4.40
CA ALA A 30 -5.49 -18.38 -4.80
C ALA A 30 -4.18 -19.02 -5.29
N GLY A 31 -3.28 -18.21 -5.87
CA GLY A 31 -1.96 -18.64 -6.31
C GLY A 31 -0.85 -18.56 -5.26
N HIS A 32 -1.17 -18.24 -4.00
CA HIS A 32 -0.20 -18.07 -2.91
C HIS A 32 0.94 -17.08 -3.23
N TYR A 33 0.64 -16.04 -4.01
CA TYR A 33 1.63 -15.07 -4.46
C TYR A 33 2.30 -14.31 -3.30
N TYR A 34 1.56 -14.09 -2.22
CA TYR A 34 2.02 -13.44 -0.99
C TYR A 34 2.49 -14.44 0.08
N GLY A 35 2.67 -15.71 -0.29
CA GLY A 35 2.95 -16.83 0.62
C GLY A 35 1.72 -17.65 0.98
N GLU A 36 1.95 -18.82 1.59
CA GLU A 36 0.87 -19.73 2.02
C GLU A 36 0.13 -19.21 3.26
N ASP A 37 0.85 -18.57 4.19
CA ASP A 37 0.32 -18.08 5.48
C ASP A 37 0.38 -16.54 5.56
N VAL A 38 -0.42 -15.89 4.73
CA VAL A 38 -0.52 -14.43 4.70
C VAL A 38 -1.07 -13.90 6.02
N LYS A 39 -0.35 -12.97 6.65
CA LYS A 39 -0.79 -12.24 7.82
C LYS A 39 -1.24 -10.85 7.39
N MET A 40 -2.53 -10.59 7.51
CA MET A 40 -3.02 -9.23 7.35
C MET A 40 -2.62 -8.43 8.59
N ALA A 41 -1.89 -7.34 8.40
CA ALA A 41 -1.74 -6.37 9.47
C ALA A 41 -3.11 -5.71 9.69
N CYS A 42 -3.79 -6.09 10.76
CA CYS A 42 -5.11 -5.56 11.10
C CYS A 42 -5.07 -4.08 11.47
N ASP A 43 -3.90 -3.59 11.87
CA ASP A 43 -3.61 -2.19 12.12
C ASP A 43 -2.52 -1.72 11.16
N LEU A 44 -2.57 -0.46 10.74
CA LEU A 44 -1.43 0.19 10.08
C LEU A 44 -0.30 0.24 11.11
N PRO A 45 0.73 -0.62 10.99
CA PRO A 45 1.75 -0.65 12.00
C PRO A 45 2.57 0.63 11.86
N ASN A 46 2.86 1.29 12.98
CA ASN A 46 3.77 2.44 13.00
C ASN A 46 5.23 1.98 12.89
N ASN A 47 5.50 1.03 12.00
CA ASN A 47 6.81 0.47 11.73
C ASN A 47 7.08 0.47 10.22
N ASP A 48 8.37 0.52 9.88
CA ASP A 48 8.81 0.51 8.49
C ASP A 48 8.54 -0.87 7.86
N PRO A 49 7.85 -0.93 6.69
CA PRO A 49 7.56 -2.19 6.02
C PRO A 49 8.79 -3.03 5.72
N ASN A 50 9.99 -2.45 5.61
CA ASN A 50 11.22 -3.23 5.43
C ASN A 50 11.53 -4.20 6.58
N TYR A 51 10.87 -4.06 7.74
CA TYR A 51 11.00 -4.98 8.89
C TYR A 51 9.82 -5.95 9.02
N TRP A 52 8.90 -5.98 8.06
CA TRP A 52 7.80 -6.93 8.04
C TRP A 52 8.31 -8.33 7.68
N GLY A 53 7.63 -9.36 8.17
CA GLY A 53 7.87 -10.72 7.71
C GLY A 53 7.44 -10.89 6.26
N ASP A 54 8.00 -11.89 5.57
CA ASP A 54 7.75 -12.12 4.14
C ASP A 54 6.27 -12.39 3.78
N THR A 55 5.43 -12.67 4.78
CA THR A 55 3.98 -12.93 4.60
C THR A 55 3.09 -11.84 5.18
N ASP A 56 3.66 -10.78 5.77
CA ASP A 56 2.91 -9.67 6.33
C ASP A 56 2.53 -8.68 5.22
N ILE A 57 1.23 -8.42 5.05
CA ILE A 57 0.73 -7.48 4.03
C ILE A 57 -0.37 -6.57 4.56
N ILE A 58 -0.55 -5.43 3.87
CA ILE A 58 -1.69 -4.52 4.06
C ILE A 58 -2.46 -4.41 2.75
N ILE A 59 -3.79 -4.41 2.86
CA ILE A 59 -4.69 -4.22 1.71
C ILE A 59 -5.56 -2.99 1.95
N ILE A 60 -5.43 -2.02 1.04
CA ILE A 60 -6.20 -0.78 1.08
C ILE A 60 -7.18 -0.77 -0.09
N LYS A 61 -8.48 -0.75 0.19
CA LYS A 61 -9.52 -0.54 -0.82
C LYS A 61 -9.69 0.96 -1.03
N GLY A 62 -9.44 1.47 -2.24
CA GLY A 62 -9.54 2.91 -2.48
C GLY A 62 -9.27 3.35 -3.90
N GLU A 63 -8.98 4.64 -4.05
CA GLU A 63 -8.61 5.28 -5.30
C GLU A 63 -7.38 6.19 -5.11
N ILE A 64 -6.57 6.36 -6.16
CA ILE A 64 -5.44 7.28 -6.14
C ILE A 64 -5.99 8.70 -6.27
N VAL A 65 -5.72 9.52 -5.26
CA VAL A 65 -6.02 10.96 -5.30
C VAL A 65 -4.70 11.70 -5.50
N LEU A 66 -4.57 12.38 -6.64
CA LEU A 66 -3.47 13.31 -6.86
C LEU A 66 -3.82 14.65 -6.20
N PRO A 67 -3.05 15.11 -5.20
CA PRO A 67 -3.30 16.40 -4.59
C PRO A 67 -3.17 17.48 -5.65
N LYS A 68 -4.15 18.38 -5.71
CA LYS A 68 -4.07 19.57 -6.55
C LYS A 68 -3.27 20.62 -5.81
N GLY A 69 -2.29 21.23 -6.47
CA GLY A 69 -1.55 22.35 -5.89
C GLY A 69 -2.49 23.49 -5.53
N VAL A 70 -2.62 23.78 -4.24
CA VAL A 70 -3.39 24.92 -3.72
C VAL A 70 -2.37 25.95 -3.26
N LYS A 71 -2.05 26.91 -4.15
CA LYS A 71 -1.19 28.10 -3.94
C LYS A 71 0.13 27.88 -3.16
N THR A 72 1.26 27.95 -3.87
CA THR A 72 2.60 28.02 -3.28
C THR A 72 2.76 29.27 -2.42
N VAL A 73 3.26 29.14 -1.19
CA VAL A 73 3.69 30.30 -0.38
C VAL A 73 4.94 30.89 -1.04
N THR A 74 4.83 32.08 -1.64
CA THR A 74 5.92 32.74 -2.38
C THR A 74 6.56 33.90 -1.63
N ALA A 75 6.05 34.28 -0.46
CA ALA A 75 6.59 35.36 0.34
C ALA A 75 6.72 34.90 1.79
N TRP A 76 7.90 35.16 2.36
CA TRP A 76 8.23 34.94 3.76
C TRP A 76 8.64 36.29 4.33
N GLU A 77 7.95 36.75 5.36
CA GLU A 77 8.36 37.87 6.20
C GLU A 77 8.66 37.32 7.59
N VAL A 78 9.66 37.90 8.23
CA VAL A 78 10.05 37.62 9.62
C VAL A 78 10.12 38.98 10.30
N ASP A 79 9.44 39.13 11.43
CA ASP A 79 9.57 40.29 12.34
C ASP A 79 10.98 40.34 12.97
#